data_AF-A0AAX3MII6-F1
#
_entry.id   AF-A0AAX3MII6-F1
#
_cell.length_a   1.000
_cell.length_b   1.000
_cell.length_c   1.000
_cell.angle_alpha   90.00
_cell.angle_beta   90.00
_cell.angle_gamma   90.00
#
_symmetry.space_group_name_H-M   'P 1'
#
loop_
_entity.id
_entity.type
_entity.pdbx_description
1 polymer ?
#
loop_
_entity_poly.entity_id
_entity_poly.type
_entity_poly.pdbx_seq_one_letter_code
_entity_poly.pdbx_strand_id
1 'polypeptide(L)'
;MKFSKFSELVNRILSNNHSHRRDMDVTIVVHSPGSIGSTPSVEVQSIHAGFDWDSGKVLIFPSQPLTTLTPEQITDITDSVRKGQSWHAYQEYKKHKEQLEKLSIELDAAKQRVAELEASRVTLAEENSWLKMLIEDHAGCTAVCPNCSHEEPSETDDIVWSYRSRETPATDAFLAEVRAQAFNDLCSVFVKDATVVGLDDGDIVTVKEATDALLHCAEQLRKGGNQ
;
A
#
# COMPACT_ATOMS: atom_id res chain seq x y z
N MET A 1 -27.17 -1.31 51.79
CA MET A 1 -27.44 -0.27 52.82
C MET A 1 -28.92 -0.34 53.20
N LYS A 2 -29.32 -0.05 54.45
CA LYS A 2 -30.75 0.01 54.85
C LYS A 2 -31.38 1.32 54.32
N PHE A 3 -32.69 1.30 54.04
CA PHE A 3 -33.39 2.46 53.49
C PHE A 3 -33.38 3.69 54.41
N SER A 4 -33.42 3.52 55.73
CA SER A 4 -33.31 4.62 56.70
C SER A 4 -32.01 5.41 56.53
N LYS A 5 -30.87 4.71 56.47
CA LYS A 5 -29.56 5.31 56.23
C LYS A 5 -29.45 5.94 54.85
N PHE A 6 -30.07 5.35 53.83
CA PHE A 6 -30.16 5.96 52.50
C PHE A 6 -30.92 7.29 52.55
N SER A 7 -32.08 7.32 53.21
CA SER A 7 -32.89 8.53 53.38
C SER A 7 -32.15 9.62 54.15
N GLU A 8 -31.42 9.28 55.21
CA GLU A 8 -30.56 10.23 55.94
C GLU A 8 -29.51 10.87 55.02
N LEU A 9 -28.85 10.09 54.16
CA LEU A 9 -27.86 10.59 53.22
C LEU A 9 -28.48 11.54 52.17
N VAL A 10 -29.64 11.17 51.63
CA VAL A 10 -30.38 12.02 50.68
C VAL A 10 -30.79 13.33 51.35
N ASN A 11 -31.37 13.27 52.55
CA ASN A 11 -31.79 14.45 53.31
C ASN A 11 -30.61 15.36 53.65
N ARG A 12 -29.44 14.80 53.96
CA ARG A 12 -28.21 15.58 54.18
C ARG A 12 -27.78 16.35 52.94
N ILE A 13 -27.88 15.75 51.75
CA ILE A 13 -27.56 16.43 50.48
C ILE A 13 -28.55 17.56 50.20
N LEU A 14 -29.83 17.34 50.45
CA LEU A 14 -30.89 18.35 50.30
C LEU A 14 -30.76 19.51 51.29
N SER A 15 -30.27 19.26 52.50
CA SER A 15 -30.06 20.30 53.53
C SER A 15 -28.82 21.16 53.32
N ASN A 16 -27.97 20.83 52.35
CA ASN A 16 -26.69 21.52 52.14
C ASN A 16 -26.89 22.72 51.20
N ASN A 17 -26.47 23.93 51.59
CA ASN A 17 -26.76 25.18 50.87
C ASN A 17 -26.35 25.23 49.38
N HIS A 18 -25.51 24.31 48.90
CA HIS A 18 -25.14 24.17 47.49
C HIS A 18 -26.22 23.55 46.61
N SER A 19 -27.15 22.75 47.15
CA SER A 19 -28.22 22.11 46.38
C SER A 19 -29.45 23.02 46.18
N HIS A 20 -29.54 24.15 46.88
CA HIS A 20 -30.69 25.08 46.75
C HIS A 20 -30.71 25.90 45.45
N ARG A 21 -29.65 25.85 44.62
CA ARG A 21 -29.59 26.66 43.38
C ARG A 21 -30.08 25.94 42.13
N ARG A 22 -30.16 24.61 42.13
CA ARG A 22 -30.62 23.79 40.98
C ARG A 22 -31.22 22.48 41.48
N ASP A 23 -32.30 22.05 40.86
CA ASP A 23 -32.81 20.68 41.02
C ASP A 23 -31.75 19.69 40.53
N MET A 24 -31.53 18.59 41.26
CA MET A 24 -30.43 17.65 41.01
C MET A 24 -30.95 16.37 40.38
N ASP A 25 -30.35 15.96 39.26
CA ASP A 25 -30.65 14.68 38.63
C ASP A 25 -30.07 13.51 39.46
N VAL A 26 -30.85 12.43 39.59
CA VAL A 26 -30.40 11.18 40.22
C VAL A 26 -29.87 10.26 39.15
N THR A 27 -28.58 9.93 39.20
CA THR A 27 -27.93 9.04 38.23
C THR A 27 -27.24 7.85 38.91
N ILE A 28 -27.12 6.74 38.20
CA ILE A 28 -26.39 5.54 38.58
C ILE A 28 -25.04 5.57 37.86
N VAL A 29 -23.95 5.47 38.60
CA VAL A 29 -22.59 5.47 38.05
C VAL A 29 -22.35 4.21 37.21
N VAL A 30 -21.81 4.40 36.00
CA VAL A 30 -21.33 3.32 35.13
C VAL A 30 -19.85 3.12 35.41
N HIS A 31 -19.45 1.88 35.67
CA HIS A 31 -18.04 1.56 35.83
C HIS A 31 -17.34 1.58 34.47
N SER A 32 -16.53 2.62 34.22
CA SER A 32 -15.76 2.79 32.99
C SER A 32 -14.29 3.08 33.33
N PRO A 33 -13.46 2.03 33.49
CA PRO A 33 -12.05 2.21 33.81
C PRO A 33 -11.32 2.94 32.66
N GLY A 34 -10.57 3.99 33.00
CA GLY A 34 -9.83 4.81 32.02
C GLY A 34 -10.60 5.98 31.43
N SER A 35 -11.85 6.23 31.86
CA SER A 35 -12.60 7.42 31.47
C SER A 35 -11.94 8.70 32.01
N ILE A 36 -11.73 9.69 31.13
CA ILE A 36 -11.25 11.03 31.48
C ILE A 36 -12.42 12.00 31.30
N GLY A 37 -12.82 12.70 32.38
CA GLY A 37 -13.91 13.66 32.35
C GLY A 37 -14.94 13.44 33.45
N SER A 38 -16.17 13.87 33.21
CA SER A 38 -17.28 13.68 34.16
C SER A 38 -17.52 12.19 34.44
N THR A 39 -17.96 11.87 35.65
CA THR A 39 -18.27 10.48 36.04
C THR A 39 -19.36 9.93 35.12
N PRO A 40 -19.07 8.89 34.32
CA PRO A 40 -20.07 8.29 33.44
C PRO A 40 -21.20 7.73 34.29
N SER A 41 -22.43 8.10 33.95
CA SER A 41 -23.62 7.71 34.71
C SER A 41 -24.85 7.68 33.82
N VAL A 42 -25.86 6.93 34.26
CA VAL A 42 -27.15 6.77 33.58
C VAL A 42 -28.25 7.29 34.50
N GLU A 43 -29.18 8.06 33.97
CA GLU A 43 -30.30 8.61 34.73
C GLU A 43 -31.21 7.52 35.32
N VAL A 44 -31.79 7.82 36.48
CA VAL A 44 -32.84 6.98 37.09
C VAL A 44 -34.19 7.34 36.48
N GLN A 45 -34.84 6.37 35.85
CA GLN A 45 -36.17 6.53 35.27
C GLN A 45 -37.28 6.42 36.32
N SER A 46 -37.15 5.47 37.26
CA SER A 46 -38.18 5.27 38.30
C SER A 46 -37.64 4.56 39.54
N ILE A 47 -38.33 4.78 40.67
CA ILE A 47 -38.02 4.15 41.95
C ILE A 47 -39.31 3.56 42.52
N HIS A 48 -39.27 2.27 42.88
CA HIS A 48 -40.43 1.54 43.38
C HIS A 48 -40.10 0.80 44.68
N ALA A 49 -41.08 0.68 45.57
CA ALA A 49 -41.02 -0.31 46.65
C ALA A 49 -41.27 -1.71 46.05
N GLY A 50 -40.46 -2.69 46.44
CA GLY A 50 -40.64 -4.07 46.02
C GLY A 50 -41.94 -4.67 46.56
N PHE A 51 -42.56 -5.53 45.75
CA PHE A 51 -43.83 -6.19 46.05
C PHE A 51 -43.65 -7.72 46.06
N ASP A 52 -44.47 -8.42 46.85
CA ASP A 52 -44.43 -9.88 47.00
C ASP A 52 -43.01 -10.42 47.35
N TRP A 53 -42.34 -11.08 46.40
CA TRP A 53 -40.99 -11.65 46.53
C TRP A 53 -39.89 -10.60 46.75
N ASP A 54 -40.16 -9.33 46.43
CA ASP A 54 -39.24 -8.21 46.65
C ASP A 54 -39.63 -7.33 47.84
N SER A 55 -40.57 -7.77 48.68
CA SER A 55 -40.97 -7.05 49.88
C SER A 55 -39.77 -6.68 50.76
N GLY A 56 -39.72 -5.41 51.19
CA GLY A 56 -38.62 -4.85 51.97
C GLY A 56 -37.42 -4.34 51.15
N LYS A 57 -37.48 -4.40 49.81
CA LYS A 57 -36.49 -3.80 48.91
C LYS A 57 -37.01 -2.51 48.29
N VAL A 58 -36.09 -1.62 47.92
CA VAL A 58 -36.35 -0.46 47.05
C VAL A 58 -35.64 -0.71 45.74
N LEU A 59 -36.39 -0.70 44.64
CA LEU A 59 -35.90 -0.97 43.30
C LEU A 59 -35.72 0.35 42.55
N ILE A 60 -34.53 0.56 41.99
CA ILE A 60 -34.18 1.74 41.21
C ILE A 60 -33.98 1.28 39.76
N PHE A 61 -34.76 1.82 38.84
CA PHE A 61 -34.71 1.47 37.43
C PHE A 61 -34.01 2.58 36.65
N PRO A 62 -32.79 2.34 36.12
CA PRO A 62 -32.13 3.28 35.22
C PRO A 62 -32.85 3.35 33.87
N SER A 63 -32.65 4.47 33.15
CA SER A 63 -33.18 4.66 31.78
C SER A 63 -32.58 3.69 30.77
N GLN A 64 -31.40 3.13 31.04
CA GLN A 64 -30.80 2.03 30.28
C GLN A 64 -30.62 0.80 31.17
N PRO A 65 -31.04 -0.39 30.73
CA PRO A 65 -30.94 -1.60 31.53
C PRO A 65 -29.48 -2.00 31.78
N LEU A 66 -29.17 -2.35 33.04
CA LEU A 66 -27.84 -2.81 33.42
C LEU A 66 -27.75 -4.33 33.25
N THR A 67 -26.66 -4.79 32.62
CA THR A 67 -26.37 -6.22 32.43
C THR A 67 -25.19 -6.61 33.30
N THR A 68 -25.25 -7.80 33.91
CA THR A 68 -24.12 -8.35 34.65
C THR A 68 -23.14 -9.01 33.67
N LEU A 69 -21.87 -8.66 33.78
CA LEU A 69 -20.81 -9.31 33.02
C LEU A 69 -20.23 -10.46 33.85
N THR A 70 -19.90 -11.55 33.17
CA THR A 70 -19.13 -12.64 33.78
C THR A 70 -17.67 -12.23 33.98
N PRO A 71 -16.94 -12.84 34.93
CA PRO A 71 -15.52 -12.55 35.12
C PRO A 71 -14.68 -12.73 33.85
N GLU A 72 -15.01 -13.74 33.03
CA GLU A 72 -14.36 -14.01 31.74
C GLU A 72 -14.57 -12.87 30.74
N GLN A 73 -15.79 -12.36 30.61
CA GLN A 73 -16.08 -11.20 29.76
C GLN A 73 -15.34 -9.94 30.24
N ILE A 74 -15.20 -9.76 31.56
CA ILE A 74 -14.45 -8.63 32.12
C ILE A 74 -12.96 -8.73 31.77
N THR A 75 -12.37 -9.94 31.85
CA THR A 75 -10.96 -10.15 31.47
C THR A 75 -10.74 -9.89 29.98
N ASP A 76 -11.63 -10.39 29.11
CA ASP A 76 -11.51 -10.20 27.67
C ASP A 76 -11.63 -8.73 27.26
N ILE A 77 -12.58 -7.99 27.86
CA ILE A 77 -12.73 -6.55 27.62
C ILE A 77 -11.49 -5.80 28.11
N THR A 78 -10.97 -6.13 29.29
CA THR A 78 -9.79 -5.46 29.86
C THR A 78 -8.56 -5.72 29.00
N ASP A 79 -8.35 -6.95 28.54
CA ASP A 79 -7.24 -7.31 27.65
C ASP A 79 -7.36 -6.64 26.29
N SER A 80 -8.57 -6.54 25.74
CA SER A 80 -8.83 -5.82 24.48
C SER A 80 -8.52 -4.32 24.60
N VAL A 81 -9.03 -3.67 25.66
CA VAL A 81 -8.75 -2.25 25.93
C VAL A 81 -7.26 -2.01 26.15
N ARG A 82 -6.59 -2.88 26.91
CA ARG A 82 -5.14 -2.79 27.16
C ARG A 82 -4.34 -2.94 25.87
N LYS A 83 -4.68 -3.89 25.01
CA LYS A 83 -4.03 -4.08 23.71
C LYS A 83 -4.25 -2.83 22.84
N GLY A 84 -5.51 -2.39 22.69
CA GLY A 84 -5.88 -1.25 21.85
C GLY A 84 -5.36 0.11 22.31
N GLN A 85 -5.19 0.33 23.62
CA GLN A 85 -4.66 1.59 24.18
C GLN A 85 -3.16 1.57 24.46
N SER A 86 -2.48 0.45 24.25
CA SER A 86 -1.04 0.39 24.48
C SER A 86 -0.27 1.24 23.45
N TRP A 87 0.79 1.90 23.90
CA TRP A 87 1.73 2.60 23.02
C TRP A 87 2.33 1.67 21.95
N HIS A 88 2.48 0.38 22.26
CA HIS A 88 2.94 -0.63 21.31
C HIS A 88 1.95 -0.88 20.17
N ALA A 89 0.64 -0.93 20.44
CA ALA A 89 -0.36 -1.04 19.37
C ALA A 89 -0.37 0.19 18.47
N TYR A 90 -0.16 1.38 19.03
CA TYR A 90 0.02 2.60 18.23
C TYR A 90 1.28 2.53 17.35
N GLN A 91 2.38 2.02 17.90
CA GLN A 91 3.64 1.86 17.16
C GLN A 91 3.49 0.86 16.00
N GLU A 92 2.81 -0.27 16.22
CA GLU A 92 2.49 -1.25 15.18
C GLU A 92 1.56 -0.66 14.11
N TYR A 93 0.51 0.04 14.53
CA TYR A 93 -0.39 0.74 13.61
C TYR A 93 0.38 1.73 12.71
N LYS A 94 1.27 2.52 13.30
CA LYS A 94 2.11 3.47 12.56
C LYS A 94 2.97 2.73 11.52
N LYS A 95 3.64 1.65 11.92
CA LYS A 95 4.46 0.83 11.01
C LYS A 95 3.64 0.24 9.86
N HIS A 96 2.47 -0.31 10.15
CA HIS A 96 1.58 -0.85 9.11
C HIS A 96 1.06 0.23 8.16
N LYS A 97 0.75 1.42 8.68
CA LYS A 97 0.36 2.56 7.87
C LYS A 97 1.48 2.99 6.90
N GLU A 98 2.71 3.09 7.38
CA GLU A 98 3.88 3.39 6.53
C GLU A 98 4.09 2.31 5.45
N GLN A 99 3.90 1.03 5.80
CA GLN A 99 3.98 -0.06 4.83
C GLN A 99 2.88 0.01 3.76
N LEU A 100 1.65 0.36 4.14
CA LEU A 100 0.54 0.54 3.20
C LEU A 100 0.78 1.69 2.23
N GLU A 101 1.32 2.80 2.73
CA GLU A 101 1.67 3.95 1.89
C GLU A 101 2.76 3.60 0.88
N LYS A 102 3.81 2.90 1.33
CA LYS A 102 4.86 2.39 0.45
C LYS A 102 4.31 1.46 -0.64
N LEU A 103 3.49 0.47 -0.25
CA LEU A 103 2.89 -0.47 -1.20
C LEU A 103 1.94 0.22 -2.18
N SER A 104 1.24 1.28 -1.75
CA SER A 104 0.39 2.07 -2.65
C SER A 104 1.20 2.74 -3.75
N ILE A 105 2.34 3.33 -3.41
CA ILE A 105 3.23 3.98 -4.38
C ILE A 105 3.80 2.95 -5.36
N GLU A 106 4.27 1.80 -4.86
CA GLU A 106 4.79 0.71 -5.70
C GLU A 106 3.71 0.17 -6.65
N LEU A 107 2.47 0.04 -6.17
CA LEU A 107 1.34 -0.41 -6.99
C LEU A 107 1.02 0.57 -8.12
N ASP A 108 1.01 1.88 -7.83
CA ASP A 108 0.73 2.90 -8.84
C ASP A 108 1.86 2.97 -9.89
N ALA A 109 3.12 2.87 -9.46
CA ALA A 109 4.26 2.77 -10.37
C ALA A 109 4.19 1.52 -11.26
N ALA A 110 3.83 0.36 -10.68
CA ALA A 110 3.67 -0.89 -11.44
C ALA A 110 2.54 -0.79 -12.47
N LYS A 111 1.41 -0.17 -12.13
CA LYS A 111 0.31 0.06 -13.08
C LYS A 111 0.72 0.95 -14.24
N GLN A 112 1.46 2.02 -13.98
CA GLN A 112 2.00 2.89 -15.03
C GLN A 112 2.92 2.11 -15.97
N ARG A 113 3.85 1.30 -15.41
CA ARG A 113 4.75 0.47 -16.22
C ARG A 113 4.01 -0.56 -17.07
N VAL A 114 2.93 -1.15 -16.56
CA VAL A 114 2.09 -2.08 -17.34
C VAL A 114 1.43 -1.36 -18.50
N ALA A 115 0.86 -0.17 -18.29
CA ALA A 115 0.24 0.61 -19.37
C ALA A 115 1.23 1.00 -20.47
N GLU A 116 2.46 1.39 -20.10
CA GLU A 116 3.54 1.65 -21.07
C GLU A 116 3.89 0.40 -21.89
N LEU A 117 4.07 -0.74 -21.23
CA LEU A 117 4.39 -2.00 -21.90
C LEU A 117 3.27 -2.47 -22.84
N GLU A 118 2.01 -2.26 -22.45
CA GLU A 118 0.85 -2.53 -23.31
C GLU A 118 0.85 -1.65 -24.55
N ALA A 119 1.15 -0.35 -24.43
CA ALA A 119 1.28 0.56 -25.56
C ALA A 119 2.41 0.14 -26.51
N SER A 120 3.60 -0.17 -25.97
CA SER A 120 4.74 -0.65 -26.76
C SER A 120 4.47 -2.00 -27.44
N ARG A 121 3.64 -2.87 -26.86
CA ARG A 121 3.22 -4.13 -27.51
C ARG A 121 2.35 -3.88 -28.73
N VAL A 122 1.48 -2.88 -28.70
CA VAL A 122 0.63 -2.53 -29.86
C VAL A 122 1.50 -2.04 -31.01
N THR A 123 2.43 -1.13 -30.76
CA THR A 123 3.32 -0.59 -31.81
C THR A 123 4.21 -1.69 -32.40
N LEU A 124 4.76 -2.60 -31.58
CA LEU A 124 5.51 -3.76 -32.08
C LEU A 124 4.63 -4.76 -32.84
N ALA A 125 3.36 -4.94 -32.46
CA ALA A 125 2.45 -5.83 -33.18
C ALA A 125 2.08 -5.27 -34.55
N GLU A 126 1.81 -3.97 -34.64
CA GLU A 126 1.66 -3.26 -35.91
C GLU A 126 2.94 -3.39 -36.74
N GLU A 127 4.10 -3.26 -36.10
CA GLU A 127 5.39 -3.37 -36.79
C GLU A 127 5.57 -4.75 -37.43
N ASN A 128 5.31 -5.80 -36.65
CA ASN A 128 5.36 -7.18 -37.12
C ASN A 128 4.33 -7.49 -38.21
N SER A 129 3.14 -6.89 -38.14
CA SER A 129 2.09 -7.10 -39.16
C SER A 129 2.56 -6.60 -40.52
N TRP A 130 3.19 -5.43 -40.58
CA TRP A 130 3.67 -4.90 -41.88
C TRP A 130 4.94 -5.61 -42.35
N LEU A 131 5.83 -6.05 -41.46
CA LEU A 131 6.99 -6.86 -41.83
C LEU A 131 6.57 -8.17 -42.49
N LYS A 132 5.50 -8.81 -41.98
CA LYS A 132 4.93 -10.01 -42.63
C LYS A 132 4.38 -9.71 -44.02
N MET A 133 3.67 -8.60 -44.19
CA MET A 133 3.17 -8.17 -45.49
C MET A 133 4.31 -7.93 -46.50
N LEU A 134 5.45 -7.38 -46.05
CA LEU A 134 6.64 -7.19 -46.89
C LEU A 134 7.23 -8.53 -47.36
N ILE A 135 7.24 -9.55 -46.50
CA ILE A 135 7.71 -10.90 -46.86
C ILE A 135 6.78 -11.54 -47.90
N GLU A 136 5.46 -11.37 -47.74
CA GLU A 136 4.48 -11.86 -48.71
C GLU A 136 4.62 -11.17 -50.08
N ASP A 137 4.84 -9.85 -50.09
CA ASP A 137 5.12 -9.07 -51.30
C ASP A 137 6.40 -9.55 -52.01
N HIS A 138 7.48 -9.78 -51.25
CA HIS A 138 8.72 -10.35 -51.77
C HIS A 138 8.52 -11.75 -52.39
N ALA A 139 7.77 -12.62 -51.71
CA ALA A 139 7.45 -13.96 -52.21
C ALA A 139 6.59 -13.93 -53.49
N GLY A 140 5.77 -12.89 -53.69
CA GLY A 140 4.97 -12.69 -54.90
C GLY A 140 5.77 -12.21 -56.12
N CYS A 141 6.93 -11.59 -55.90
CA CYS A 141 7.77 -10.98 -56.95
C CYS A 141 8.90 -11.88 -57.47
N THR A 142 9.09 -13.08 -56.92
CA THR A 142 10.13 -14.04 -57.33
C THR A 142 9.58 -15.02 -58.37
N ALA A 143 9.92 -14.82 -59.64
CA ALA A 143 9.67 -15.78 -60.71
C ALA A 143 10.87 -16.74 -60.83
N VAL A 144 10.65 -18.03 -60.55
CA VAL A 144 11.70 -19.05 -60.72
C VAL A 144 11.62 -19.63 -62.13
N CYS A 145 12.72 -19.56 -62.89
CA CYS A 145 12.78 -20.13 -64.23
C CYS A 145 12.58 -21.66 -64.16
N PRO A 146 11.54 -22.21 -64.82
CA PRO A 146 11.21 -23.64 -64.72
C PRO A 146 12.26 -24.56 -65.36
N ASN A 147 13.20 -24.02 -66.13
CA ASN A 147 14.19 -24.80 -66.87
C ASN A 147 15.57 -24.87 -66.18
N CYS A 148 15.94 -23.87 -65.37
CA CYS A 148 17.26 -23.81 -64.73
C CYS A 148 17.22 -23.52 -63.22
N SER A 149 16.02 -23.35 -62.64
CA SER A 149 15.81 -23.05 -61.21
C SER A 149 16.55 -21.79 -60.73
N HIS A 150 16.97 -20.93 -61.65
CA HIS A 150 17.49 -19.61 -61.31
C HIS A 150 16.31 -18.66 -61.11
N GLU A 151 16.41 -17.78 -60.11
CA GLU A 151 15.50 -16.65 -59.98
C GLU A 151 15.71 -15.75 -61.21
N GLU A 152 14.67 -15.56 -62.03
CA GLU A 152 14.70 -14.51 -63.04
C GLU A 152 14.49 -13.19 -62.29
N PRO A 153 15.47 -12.27 -62.28
CA PRO A 153 15.25 -10.96 -61.68
C PRO A 153 14.09 -10.31 -62.43
N SER A 154 12.94 -10.14 -61.76
CA SER A 154 11.80 -9.45 -62.36
C SER A 154 12.16 -7.99 -62.59
N GLU A 155 11.59 -7.33 -63.59
CA GLU A 155 11.77 -5.87 -63.78
C GLU A 155 11.24 -5.05 -62.57
N THR A 156 10.52 -5.72 -61.66
CA THR A 156 9.99 -5.24 -60.38
C THR A 156 10.77 -5.74 -59.15
N ASP A 157 11.93 -6.38 -59.33
CA ASP A 157 12.81 -6.87 -58.26
C ASP A 157 13.60 -5.72 -57.60
N ASP A 158 12.87 -4.72 -57.11
CA ASP A 158 13.40 -3.58 -56.36
C ASP A 158 13.37 -3.82 -54.85
N ILE A 159 13.24 -5.07 -54.41
CA ILE A 159 13.15 -5.48 -53.01
C ILE A 159 14.19 -4.77 -52.13
N VAL A 160 15.40 -4.53 -52.63
CA VAL A 160 16.42 -3.73 -51.94
C VAL A 160 15.96 -2.30 -51.59
N TRP A 161 15.24 -1.62 -52.47
CA TRP A 161 14.58 -0.33 -52.20
C TRP A 161 13.42 -0.47 -51.23
N SER A 162 12.54 -1.47 -51.38
CA SER A 162 11.42 -1.71 -50.45
C SER A 162 11.89 -2.02 -49.02
N TYR A 163 13.00 -2.76 -48.86
CA TYR A 163 13.66 -3.00 -47.58
C TYR A 163 14.40 -1.75 -47.04
N ARG A 164 15.12 -1.00 -47.90
CA ARG A 164 15.88 0.20 -47.47
C ARG A 164 15.01 1.41 -47.16
N SER A 165 13.81 1.49 -47.74
CA SER A 165 12.87 2.61 -47.54
C SER A 165 12.00 2.44 -46.30
N ARG A 166 12.04 1.27 -45.63
CA ARG A 166 11.16 0.95 -44.51
C ARG A 166 11.96 0.74 -43.23
N GLU A 167 11.88 1.75 -42.36
CA GLU A 167 12.48 1.74 -41.03
C GLU A 167 11.64 0.91 -40.04
N THR A 168 12.26 0.44 -38.96
CA THR A 168 11.61 -0.29 -37.85
C THR A 168 11.62 0.56 -36.58
N PRO A 169 10.85 1.66 -36.54
CA PRO A 169 10.97 2.67 -35.49
C PRO A 169 10.61 2.13 -34.09
N ALA A 170 9.71 1.14 -33.98
CA ALA A 170 9.38 0.55 -32.68
C ALA A 170 10.51 -0.35 -32.17
N THR A 171 11.11 -1.16 -33.06
CA THR A 171 12.31 -1.93 -32.73
C THR A 171 13.50 -1.03 -32.40
N ASP A 172 13.73 0.03 -33.16
CA ASP A 172 14.83 0.99 -32.91
C ASP A 172 14.66 1.73 -31.59
N ALA A 173 13.43 2.16 -31.27
CA ALA A 173 13.10 2.77 -29.99
C ALA A 173 13.32 1.79 -28.82
N PHE A 174 12.90 0.53 -28.97
CA PHE A 174 13.17 -0.51 -27.97
C PHE A 174 14.66 -0.75 -27.76
N LEU A 175 15.45 -0.86 -28.84
CA LEU A 175 16.90 -1.01 -28.76
C LEU A 175 17.58 0.21 -28.12
N ALA A 176 17.07 1.42 -28.36
CA ALA A 176 17.55 2.63 -27.71
C ALA A 176 17.23 2.62 -26.20
N GLU A 177 16.03 2.19 -25.79
CA GLU A 177 15.66 2.02 -24.38
C GLU A 177 16.56 0.98 -23.70
N VAL A 178 16.78 -0.18 -24.32
CA VAL A 178 17.67 -1.22 -23.77
C VAL A 178 19.11 -0.71 -23.62
N ARG A 179 19.61 0.03 -24.61
CA ARG A 179 20.95 0.66 -24.52
C ARG A 179 21.01 1.71 -23.41
N ALA A 180 19.99 2.55 -23.27
CA ALA A 180 19.91 3.55 -22.23
C ALA A 180 19.82 2.90 -20.84
N GLN A 181 19.03 1.83 -20.69
CA GLN A 181 18.94 1.07 -19.44
C GLN A 181 20.27 0.42 -19.09
N ALA A 182 20.95 -0.22 -20.05
CA ALA A 182 22.28 -0.78 -19.83
C ALA A 182 23.30 0.29 -19.40
N PHE A 183 23.19 1.51 -19.93
CA PHE A 183 24.01 2.64 -19.51
C PHE A 183 23.66 3.15 -18.10
N ASN A 184 22.38 3.22 -17.75
CA ASN A 184 21.95 3.58 -16.39
C ASN A 184 22.40 2.53 -15.36
N ASP A 185 22.31 1.25 -15.69
CA ASP A 185 22.78 0.16 -14.85
C ASP A 185 24.31 0.26 -14.66
N LEU A 186 25.06 0.54 -15.72
CA LEU A 186 26.49 0.85 -15.69
C LEU A 186 26.79 2.02 -14.72
N CYS A 187 26.09 3.15 -14.85
CA CYS A 187 26.25 4.28 -13.95
C CYS A 187 25.95 3.90 -12.48
N SER A 188 24.93 3.08 -12.25
CA SER A 188 24.57 2.64 -10.88
C SER A 188 25.64 1.76 -10.24
N VAL A 189 26.27 0.87 -11.01
CA VAL A 189 27.39 0.03 -10.54
C VAL A 189 28.60 0.89 -10.27
N PHE A 190 28.92 1.84 -11.17
CA PHE A 190 30.03 2.76 -10.98
C PHE A 190 29.88 3.62 -9.72
N VAL A 191 28.68 4.16 -9.45
CA VAL A 191 28.40 4.92 -8.22
C VAL A 191 28.52 4.05 -6.97
N LYS A 192 28.09 2.78 -7.03
CA LYS A 192 28.28 1.82 -5.92
C LYS A 192 29.75 1.52 -5.67
N ASP A 193 30.55 1.31 -6.72
CA ASP A 193 31.99 1.08 -6.56
C ASP A 193 32.69 2.34 -6.03
N ALA A 194 32.32 3.53 -6.51
CA ALA A 194 32.84 4.80 -5.98
C ALA A 194 32.53 4.98 -4.49
N THR A 195 31.30 4.70 -4.06
CA THR A 195 30.91 4.76 -2.64
C THR A 195 31.58 3.68 -1.78
N VAL A 196 31.83 2.49 -2.31
CA VAL A 196 32.56 1.41 -1.62
C VAL A 196 34.05 1.75 -1.45
N VAL A 197 34.65 2.40 -2.44
CA VAL A 197 36.05 2.87 -2.40
C VAL A 197 36.19 4.17 -1.60
N GLY A 198 35.07 4.81 -1.22
CA GLY A 198 35.05 6.02 -0.41
C GLY A 198 35.48 7.27 -1.17
N LEU A 199 35.32 7.26 -2.51
CA LEU A 199 35.66 8.39 -3.37
C LEU A 199 34.60 9.48 -3.25
N ASP A 200 35.05 10.73 -3.15
CA ASP A 200 34.24 11.94 -3.22
C ASP A 200 34.30 12.62 -4.61
N ASP A 201 33.42 13.59 -4.85
CA ASP A 201 33.34 14.31 -6.13
C ASP A 201 34.61 15.12 -6.48
N GLY A 202 35.52 15.33 -5.53
CA GLY A 202 36.80 16.01 -5.68
C GLY A 202 37.99 15.07 -5.90
N ASP A 203 37.81 13.76 -5.78
CA ASP A 203 38.86 12.77 -5.93
C ASP A 203 39.25 12.52 -7.40
N ILE A 204 40.55 12.46 -7.67
CA ILE A 204 41.10 12.18 -9.00
C ILE A 204 41.46 10.70 -9.08
N VAL A 205 40.73 9.96 -9.91
CA VAL A 205 41.06 8.57 -10.24
C VAL A 205 42.08 8.47 -11.37
N THR A 206 42.92 7.43 -11.35
CA THR A 206 43.83 7.16 -12.46
C THR A 206 43.06 6.60 -13.67
N VAL A 207 43.61 6.80 -14.87
CA VAL A 207 43.04 6.25 -16.12
C VAL A 207 42.90 4.73 -16.04
N LYS A 208 43.79 4.05 -15.32
CA LYS A 208 43.76 2.61 -15.14
C LYS A 208 42.55 2.16 -14.31
N GLU A 209 42.30 2.82 -13.18
CA GLU A 209 41.16 2.50 -12.29
C GLU A 209 39.82 2.74 -12.99
N ALA A 210 39.70 3.83 -13.75
CA ALA A 210 38.51 4.09 -14.55
C ALA A 210 38.30 3.02 -15.64
N THR A 211 39.38 2.57 -16.29
CA THR A 211 39.32 1.53 -17.33
C THR A 211 38.91 0.17 -16.73
N ASP A 212 39.48 -0.21 -15.59
CA ASP A 212 39.18 -1.48 -14.92
C ASP A 212 37.72 -1.52 -14.43
N ALA A 213 37.18 -0.40 -13.93
CA ALA A 213 35.78 -0.28 -13.54
C ALA A 213 34.83 -0.44 -14.75
N LEU A 214 35.14 0.21 -15.87
CA LEU A 214 34.35 0.09 -17.10
C LEU A 214 34.37 -1.34 -17.67
N LEU A 215 35.53 -2.01 -17.64
CA LEU A 215 35.66 -3.41 -18.05
C LEU A 215 34.89 -4.35 -17.14
N HIS A 216 34.96 -4.15 -15.82
CA HIS A 216 34.19 -4.94 -14.86
C HIS A 216 32.68 -4.80 -15.12
N CYS A 217 32.19 -3.59 -15.37
CA CYS A 217 30.79 -3.38 -15.68
C CYS A 217 30.37 -4.02 -17.02
N ALA A 218 31.22 -3.95 -18.05
CA ALA A 218 30.97 -4.63 -19.31
C ALA A 218 30.88 -6.16 -19.15
N GLU A 219 31.68 -6.74 -18.25
CA GLU A 219 31.64 -8.16 -17.90
C GLU A 219 30.31 -8.54 -17.21
N GLN A 220 29.80 -7.67 -16.31
CA GLN A 220 28.51 -7.88 -15.64
C GLN A 220 27.33 -7.83 -16.63
N LEU A 221 27.35 -6.90 -17.59
CA LEU A 221 26.33 -6.80 -18.64
C LEU A 221 26.25 -8.07 -19.51
N ARG A 222 27.38 -8.74 -19.78
CA ARG A 222 27.38 -10.04 -20.49
C ARG A 222 26.69 -11.17 -19.72
N LYS A 223 26.71 -11.13 -18.38
CA LYS A 223 26.07 -12.15 -17.54
C LYS A 223 24.56 -11.94 -17.40
N GLY A 224 24.08 -10.70 -17.53
CA GLY A 224 22.68 -10.32 -17.38
C GLY A 224 21.77 -10.61 -18.59
N GLY A 225 22.33 -10.96 -19.76
CA GLY A 225 21.56 -11.21 -20.99
C GLY A 225 20.80 -12.55 -21.07
N ASN A 226 20.66 -13.28 -19.96
CA ASN A 226 20.04 -14.60 -19.89
C ASN A 226 18.91 -14.59 -18.84
N GLN A 227 17.87 -13.77 -19.06
CA GLN A 227 16.61 -13.81 -18.31
C GLN A 227 15.43 -13.62 -19.24
#